data_AF-A0A2V7G9P0-F1
#
_entry.id   AF-A0A2V7G9P0-F1
#
_cell.length_a   1.000
_cell.length_b   1.000
_cell.length_c   1.000
_cell.angle_alpha   90.00
_cell.angle_beta   90.00
_cell.angle_gamma   90.00
#
_symmetry.space_group_name_H-M   'P 1'
#
loop_
_entity.id
_entity.type
_entity.pdbx_description
1 polymer ?
#
loop_
_entity_poly.entity_id
_entity_poly.type
_entity_poly.pdbx_seq_one_letter_code
_entity_poly.pdbx_strand_id
1 'polypeptide(L)'
;LDRAARVMATGPAPNDAIARLHAIDAALSDSERRHVVYDFGEVRGLDYYTGIHFEIFVAGAGTAVGAGGRYDDLMGRFGRPLPAVGLALDLDALATAAP
;
A
#
# COMPACT_ATOMS: atom_id res chain seq x y z
N LEU A 1 -6.00 12.58 -3.19
CA LEU A 1 -7.11 11.61 -3.08
C LEU A 1 -8.42 12.13 -3.67
N ASP A 2 -8.84 13.38 -3.41
CA ASP A 2 -10.11 13.93 -3.93
C ASP A 2 -10.27 13.86 -5.46
N ARG A 3 -9.18 14.08 -6.21
CA ARG A 3 -9.19 13.91 -7.67
C ARG A 3 -9.47 12.45 -8.05
N ALA A 4 -8.81 11.50 -7.38
CA ALA A 4 -9.04 10.06 -7.62
C ALA A 4 -10.48 9.67 -7.28
N ALA A 5 -11.05 10.18 -6.16
CA ALA A 5 -12.44 9.98 -5.81
C ALA A 5 -13.40 10.42 -6.93
N ARG A 6 -13.18 11.61 -7.50
CA ARG A 6 -13.99 12.12 -8.61
C ARG A 6 -13.87 11.30 -9.89
N VAL A 7 -12.66 10.86 -10.24
CA VAL A 7 -12.41 10.06 -11.46
C VAL A 7 -12.99 8.64 -11.30
N MET A 8 -12.90 8.05 -10.12
CA MET A 8 -13.37 6.69 -9.85
C MET A 8 -14.89 6.62 -9.60
N ALA A 9 -15.55 7.74 -9.24
CA ALA A 9 -17.01 7.79 -9.04
C ALA A 9 -17.82 7.40 -10.28
N THR A 10 -17.23 7.41 -11.47
CA THR A 10 -17.86 7.03 -12.75
C THR A 10 -17.44 5.64 -13.23
N GLY A 11 -16.55 4.95 -12.51
CA GLY A 11 -16.04 3.64 -12.86
C GLY A 11 -16.64 2.50 -12.03
N PRO A 12 -16.33 1.23 -12.37
CA PRO A 12 -16.78 0.06 -11.62
C PRO A 12 -16.01 -0.15 -10.30
N ALA A 13 -15.01 0.68 -10.01
CA ALA A 13 -14.19 0.55 -8.82
C ALA A 13 -15.03 0.84 -7.56
N PRO A 14 -14.92 0.04 -6.49
CA PRO A 14 -15.67 0.30 -5.27
C PRO A 14 -15.26 1.64 -4.68
N ASN A 15 -16.21 2.57 -4.52
CA ASN A 15 -16.01 3.84 -3.81
C ASN A 15 -15.36 3.64 -2.42
N ASP A 16 -15.58 2.46 -1.84
CA ASP A 16 -15.02 2.00 -0.56
C ASP A 16 -13.48 1.97 -0.54
N ALA A 17 -12.81 1.69 -1.67
CA ALA A 17 -11.35 1.65 -1.71
C ALA A 17 -10.74 3.05 -1.51
N ILE A 18 -11.30 4.06 -2.19
CA ILE A 18 -10.87 5.45 -2.01
C ILE A 18 -11.22 5.94 -0.60
N ALA A 19 -12.39 5.58 -0.07
CA ALA A 19 -12.77 5.92 1.30
C ALA A 19 -11.78 5.32 2.34
N ARG A 20 -11.31 4.09 2.14
CA ARG A 20 -10.28 3.48 3.00
C ARG A 20 -8.95 4.21 2.92
N LEU A 21 -8.52 4.64 1.73
CA LEU A 21 -7.31 5.46 1.59
C LEU A 21 -7.42 6.81 2.30
N HIS A 22 -8.59 7.46 2.26
CA HIS A 22 -8.86 8.66 3.04
C HIS A 22 -8.79 8.40 4.55
N ALA A 23 -9.32 7.26 5.03
CA ALA A 23 -9.23 6.89 6.43
C ALA A 23 -7.77 6.66 6.88
N ILE A 24 -6.95 6.06 6.01
CA ILE A 24 -5.51 5.91 6.26
C ILE A 24 -4.82 7.27 6.27
N ASP A 25 -5.07 8.13 5.28
CA ASP A 25 -4.50 9.49 5.22
C ASP A 25 -4.83 10.33 6.45
N ALA A 26 -6.08 10.23 6.93
CA ALA A 26 -6.55 10.95 8.12
C ALA A 26 -5.89 10.47 9.41
N ALA A 27 -5.39 9.23 9.44
CA ALA A 27 -4.67 8.68 10.60
C ALA A 27 -3.19 9.09 10.66
N LEU A 28 -2.63 9.64 9.57
CA LEU A 28 -1.24 10.08 9.51
C LEU A 28 -1.06 11.47 10.10
N SER A 29 0.04 11.69 10.81
CA SER A 29 0.53 13.02 11.15
C SER A 29 1.00 13.78 9.91
N ASP A 30 1.11 15.10 10.00
CA ASP A 30 1.66 15.92 8.92
C ASP A 30 3.11 15.55 8.56
N SER A 31 3.90 15.04 9.52
CA SER A 31 5.24 14.54 9.25
C SER A 31 5.28 13.23 8.49
N GLU A 32 4.37 12.31 8.80
CA GLU A 32 4.29 11.02 8.11
C GLU A 32 3.73 11.20 6.69
N ARG A 33 2.68 12.01 6.55
CA ARG A 33 2.03 12.27 5.26
C ARG A 33 2.98 12.83 4.20
N ARG A 34 4.03 13.58 4.59
CA ARG A 34 5.06 14.08 3.66
C ARG A 34 5.87 12.99 2.98
N HIS A 35 5.87 11.77 3.51
CA HIS A 35 6.60 10.62 2.96
C HIS A 35 5.68 9.68 2.16
N VAL A 36 4.39 10.03 2.01
CA VAL A 36 3.39 9.18 1.33
C VAL A 36 3.04 9.77 -0.03
N VAL A 37 3.13 8.93 -1.06
CA VAL A 37 2.63 9.22 -2.41
C VAL A 37 1.55 8.21 -2.74
N TYR A 38 0.39 8.68 -3.17
CA TYR A 38 -0.69 7.82 -3.65
C TYR A 38 -0.53 7.59 -5.15
N ASP A 39 -0.10 6.39 -5.52
CA ASP A 39 -0.04 5.94 -6.90
C ASP A 39 -1.25 5.03 -7.23
N PHE A 40 -1.93 5.33 -8.33
CA PHE A 40 -3.07 4.56 -8.85
C PHE A 40 -2.76 3.91 -10.21
N GLY A 41 -1.51 4.04 -10.68
CA GLY A 41 -1.02 3.41 -11.90
C GLY A 41 -0.36 2.05 -11.67
N GLU A 42 -0.18 1.64 -10.40
CA GLU A 42 0.40 0.35 -10.07
C GLU A 42 -0.58 -0.79 -10.38
N VAL A 43 -0.14 -1.69 -11.27
CA VAL A 43 -0.95 -2.80 -11.81
C VAL A 43 -0.25 -4.16 -11.66
N ARG A 44 0.98 -4.19 -11.14
CA ARG A 44 1.77 -5.40 -10.89
C ARG A 44 1.38 -5.97 -9.52
N GLY A 45 0.13 -6.40 -9.39
CA GLY A 45 -0.39 -6.95 -8.15
C GLY A 45 0.05 -8.40 -7.94
N LEU A 46 0.55 -8.71 -6.75
CA LEU A 46 0.49 -10.07 -6.24
C LEU A 46 -0.99 -10.34 -5.90
N ASP A 47 -1.62 -11.33 -6.53
CA ASP A 47 -3.06 -11.64 -6.45
C ASP A 47 -3.57 -12.06 -5.04
N TYR A 48 -2.78 -11.86 -3.99
CA TYR A 48 -3.18 -12.13 -2.61
C TYR A 48 -3.55 -10.87 -1.80
N TYR A 49 -3.25 -9.66 -2.29
CA TYR A 49 -3.66 -8.43 -1.60
C TYR A 49 -5.16 -8.16 -1.82
N THR A 50 -5.85 -7.83 -0.74
CA THR A 50 -7.31 -7.58 -0.72
C THR A 50 -7.65 -6.12 -0.41
N GLY A 51 -6.64 -5.27 -0.23
CA GLY A 51 -6.80 -3.87 0.15
C GLY A 51 -5.63 -3.00 -0.29
N ILE A 52 -5.18 -2.10 0.58
CA ILE A 52 -3.98 -1.29 0.33
C ILE A 52 -2.78 -2.22 0.12
N HIS A 53 -1.97 -1.90 -0.88
CA HIS A 53 -0.58 -2.32 -0.97
C HIS A 53 0.29 -1.06 -1.13
N PHE A 54 1.56 -1.17 -0.78
CA PHE A 54 2.51 -0.07 -0.84
C PHE A 54 3.91 -0.61 -1.07
N GLU A 55 4.77 0.27 -1.59
CA GLU A 55 6.20 0.06 -1.73
C GLU A 55 6.95 1.14 -0.95
N ILE A 56 8.14 0.80 -0.47
CA ILE A 56 9.01 1.66 0.32
C ILE A 56 10.22 2.01 -0.53
N PHE A 57 10.44 3.30 -0.73
CA PHE A 57 11.60 3.83 -1.46
C PHE A 57 12.48 4.64 -0.53
N VAL A 58 13.80 4.53 -0.73
CA VAL A 58 14.81 5.28 0.01
C VAL A 58 15.71 5.99 -1.01
N ALA A 59 16.13 7.21 -0.68
CA ALA A 59 17.06 7.95 -1.53
C ALA A 59 18.36 7.15 -1.74
N GLY A 60 18.83 7.09 -2.99
CA GLY A 60 20.00 6.29 -3.36
C GLY A 60 19.71 4.84 -3.75
N ALA A 61 18.53 4.31 -3.42
CA ALA A 61 18.08 3.02 -3.93
C ALA A 61 17.47 3.18 -5.34
N GLY A 62 17.87 2.32 -6.28
CA GLY A 62 17.33 2.32 -7.64
C GLY A 62 15.97 1.63 -7.79
N THR A 63 15.52 0.93 -6.75
CA THR A 63 14.27 0.16 -6.69
C THR A 63 13.65 0.27 -5.30
N ALA A 64 12.42 -0.21 -5.14
CA ALA A 64 11.80 -0.35 -3.82
C ALA A 64 12.68 -1.25 -2.93
N VAL A 65 12.84 -0.85 -1.67
CA VAL A 65 13.60 -1.58 -0.63
C VAL A 65 12.67 -2.35 0.31
N GLY A 66 11.38 -2.33 0.03
CA GLY A 66 10.37 -3.02 0.82
C GLY A 66 8.99 -2.84 0.20
N ALA A 67 8.08 -3.72 0.59
CA ALA A 67 6.70 -3.67 0.16
C ALA A 67 5.79 -4.31 1.21
N GLY A 68 4.52 -3.96 1.19
CA GLY A 68 3.53 -4.50 2.11
C GLY A 68 2.11 -4.22 1.69
N GLY A 69 1.17 -4.66 2.50
CA GLY A 69 -0.24 -4.46 2.24
C GLY A 69 -1.16 -5.34 3.08
N ARG A 70 -2.46 -5.20 2.83
CA ARG A 70 -3.55 -5.94 3.47
C ARG A 70 -3.94 -7.16 2.63
N TYR A 71 -4.06 -8.33 3.27
CA TYR A 71 -4.28 -9.64 2.64
C TYR A 71 -5.21 -10.52 3.47
N ASP A 72 -6.49 -10.12 3.53
CA ASP A 72 -7.47 -10.72 4.47
C ASP A 72 -7.83 -12.18 4.14
N ASP A 73 -7.69 -12.60 2.88
CA ASP A 73 -8.05 -13.96 2.46
C ASP A 73 -6.92 -14.97 2.67
N LEU A 74 -5.69 -14.51 2.96
CA LEU A 74 -4.52 -15.38 3.02
C LEU A 74 -4.65 -16.42 4.13
N MET A 75 -5.01 -16.01 5.34
CA MET A 75 -5.13 -16.91 6.49
C MET A 75 -6.29 -17.90 6.32
N GLY A 76 -7.32 -17.55 5.56
CA GLY A 76 -8.40 -18.46 5.17
C GLY A 76 -7.90 -19.69 4.43
N ARG A 77 -6.85 -19.56 3.62
CA ARG A 77 -6.20 -20.68 2.91
C ARG A 77 -5.54 -21.70 3.84
N PHE A 78 -5.27 -21.30 5.09
CA PHE A 78 -4.68 -22.14 6.14
C PHE A 78 -5.72 -22.57 7.20
N GLY A 79 -7.01 -22.44 6.92
CA GLY A 79 -8.09 -22.93 7.78
C GLY A 79 -8.54 -21.97 8.88
N ARG A 80 -8.07 -20.72 8.90
CA ARG A 80 -8.50 -19.72 9.88
C ARG A 80 -8.69 -18.35 9.22
N PRO A 81 -9.91 -18.00 8.77
CA PRO A 81 -10.20 -16.69 8.19
C PRO A 81 -9.93 -15.57 9.20
N LEU A 82 -8.97 -14.69 8.89
CA LEU A 82 -8.60 -13.55 9.72
C LEU A 82 -8.09 -12.41 8.84
N PRO A 83 -8.48 -11.16 9.14
CA PRO A 83 -7.90 -10.01 8.47
C PRO A 83 -6.41 -9.90 8.80
N ALA A 84 -5.60 -9.51 7.82
CA ALA A 84 -4.15 -9.47 7.96
C ALA A 84 -3.52 -8.32 7.19
N VAL A 85 -2.44 -7.78 7.74
CA VAL A 85 -1.60 -6.75 7.13
C VAL A 85 -0.16 -7.03 7.51
N GLY A 86 0.78 -6.72 6.62
CA GLY A 86 2.20 -6.89 6.89
C GLY A 86 3.07 -6.25 5.82
N LEU A 87 4.37 -6.33 6.03
CA LEU A 87 5.40 -5.81 5.12
C LEU A 87 6.64 -6.68 5.18
N ALA A 88 7.44 -6.58 4.13
CA ALA A 88 8.80 -7.11 4.06
C ALA A 88 9.77 -5.99 3.67
N LEU A 89 11.00 -6.09 4.19
CA LEU A 89 12.09 -5.18 3.87
C LEU A 89 13.24 -6.00 3.29
N ASP A 90 13.88 -5.45 2.26
CA ASP A 90 15.14 -5.95 1.73
C ASP A 90 16.29 -5.32 2.54
N LEU A 91 16.89 -6.13 3.41
CA LEU A 91 17.96 -5.69 4.30
C LEU A 91 19.26 -5.37 3.55
N ASP A 92 19.52 -6.05 2.42
CA ASP A 92 20.72 -5.82 1.63
C ASP A 92 20.60 -4.50 0.85
N ALA A 93 19.43 -4.23 0.28
CA ALA A 93 19.13 -2.96 -0.37
C ALA A 93 19.15 -1.79 0.63
N LEU A 94 18.61 -1.98 1.83
CA LEU A 94 18.69 -0.99 2.90
C LEU A 94 20.13 -0.74 3.36
N ALA A 95 20.92 -1.79 3.55
CA ALA A 95 22.32 -1.66 3.95
C ALA A 95 23.15 -0.91 2.89
N THR A 96 22.83 -1.09 1.60
CA THR A 96 23.50 -0.41 0.49
C THR A 96 23.07 1.06 0.36
N ALA A 97 21.81 1.37 0.68
CA ALA A 97 21.27 2.74 0.60
C ALA A 97 21.59 3.58 1.85
N ALA A 98 22.01 2.94 2.96
CA ALA A 98 22.42 3.63 4.16
C ALA A 98 23.73 4.41 3.92
N PRO A 99 23.85 5.65 4.42
CA PRO A 99 25.07 6.46 4.27
C PRO A 99 26.27 5.90 5.03
#